data_AF-A0A9E3QW04-F1
#
_entry.id   AF-A0A9E3QW04-F1
#
_cell.length_a   1.000
_cell.length_b   1.000
_cell.length_c   1.000
_cell.angle_alpha   90.00
_cell.angle_beta   90.00
_cell.angle_gamma   90.00
#
_symmetry.space_group_name_H-M   'P 1'
#
loop_
_entity.id
_entity.type
_entity.pdbx_description
1 polymer ?
#
loop_
_entity_poly.entity_id
_entity_poly.type
_entity_poly.pdbx_seq_one_letter_code
_entity_poly.pdbx_strand_id
1 'polypeptide(L)'
;MASARAFVACAVLLSLAACKKDPPPPPADVKVAPLEPAAPAPAPVLDPKPNPGLAPADVKAAVGEGSVPPSEAVTPEPPRAAATPTEGPDDGDPVAAYVADCHHRFTAAYDEMGEEKRDDECLAQDFDQNCAPDVYGCWNALEACKKDCGQGCVSCQEKCAGGCDTCKERCAKAKQPSSCARDCAEARQACRQECMGGRQSCVDGTCPAKEKKCEDDGEAKKAKKCPQCAELESCLSSLDLGDPDAAAKCGKKYPRNAKECLDWCAPAP
;
A
#
# COMPACT_ATOMS: atom_id res chain seq x y z
N MET A 1 37.96 -19.04 36.49
CA MET A 1 37.32 -18.84 35.18
C MET A 1 35.82 -19.07 35.32
N ALA A 2 35.04 -18.03 35.64
CA ALA A 2 33.57 -18.00 35.56
C ALA A 2 33.08 -16.60 36.01
N SER A 3 32.66 -15.76 35.06
CA SER A 3 31.75 -14.60 35.22
C SER A 3 32.06 -13.49 34.20
N ALA A 4 31.82 -13.77 32.92
CA ALA A 4 31.87 -12.76 31.86
C ALA A 4 30.63 -12.83 30.93
N ARG A 5 29.54 -13.48 31.37
CA ARG A 5 28.32 -13.68 30.55
C ARG A 5 27.09 -12.91 31.02
N ALA A 6 27.18 -12.10 32.08
CA ALA A 6 26.03 -11.39 32.65
C ALA A 6 25.81 -9.97 32.09
N PHE A 7 26.79 -9.36 31.42
CA PHE A 7 26.69 -7.95 31.01
C PHE A 7 26.11 -7.72 29.60
N VAL A 8 26.05 -8.75 28.75
CA VAL A 8 25.54 -8.59 27.37
C VAL A 8 24.00 -8.61 27.32
N ALA A 9 23.33 -9.22 28.30
CA ALA A 9 21.87 -9.32 28.32
C ALA A 9 21.15 -8.00 28.71
N CYS A 10 21.84 -7.07 29.39
CA CYS A 10 21.23 -5.80 29.82
C CYS A 10 21.23 -4.73 28.72
N ALA A 11 22.15 -4.81 27.75
CA ALA A 11 22.25 -3.82 26.67
C ALA A 11 21.17 -4.01 25.58
N VAL A 12 20.71 -5.25 25.34
CA VAL A 12 19.67 -5.53 24.33
C VAL A 12 18.26 -5.17 24.81
N LEU A 13 18.01 -5.19 26.12
CA LEU A 13 16.71 -4.82 26.69
C LEU A 13 16.46 -3.31 26.76
N LEU A 14 17.51 -2.47 26.72
CA LEU A 14 17.32 -1.01 26.67
C LEU A 14 16.96 -0.49 25.27
N SER A 15 17.36 -1.16 24.19
CA SER A 15 17.03 -0.71 22.82
C SER A 15 15.57 -0.94 22.43
N LEU A 16 14.88 -1.91 23.04
CA LEU A 16 13.46 -2.19 22.79
C LEU A 16 12.51 -1.24 23.54
N ALA A 17 12.98 -0.50 24.54
CA ALA A 17 12.16 0.42 25.32
C ALA A 17 12.02 1.82 24.67
N ALA A 18 12.85 2.16 23.68
CA ALA A 18 12.88 3.49 23.07
C ALA A 18 11.83 3.73 21.97
N CYS A 19 11.13 2.70 21.49
CA CYS A 19 10.06 2.85 20.47
C CYS A 19 8.65 3.02 21.06
N LYS A 20 8.51 3.21 22.38
CA LYS A 20 7.25 3.65 23.01
C LYS A 20 7.29 5.16 23.25
N LYS A 21 7.24 5.94 22.17
CA LYS A 21 6.95 7.37 22.28
C LYS A 21 5.44 7.52 22.11
N ASP A 22 4.78 8.11 23.11
CA ASP A 22 3.35 8.42 23.04
C ASP A 22 3.05 9.15 21.72
N PRO A 23 1.96 8.80 21.02
CA PRO A 23 1.58 9.50 19.79
C PRO A 23 1.44 11.00 20.09
N PRO A 24 1.97 11.88 19.24
CA PRO A 24 1.83 13.31 19.45
C PRO A 24 0.34 13.68 19.53
N PRO A 25 -0.03 14.65 20.38
CA PRO A 25 -1.41 15.12 20.43
C PRO A 25 -1.84 15.58 19.03
N PRO A 26 -3.10 15.36 18.64
CA PRO A 26 -3.59 15.80 17.34
C PRO A 26 -3.33 17.30 17.18
N PRO A 27 -2.93 17.76 15.98
CA PRO A 27 -2.71 19.17 15.74
C PRO A 27 -4.00 19.95 16.04
N ALA A 28 -3.86 21.07 16.77
CA ALA A 28 -4.97 21.97 17.04
C ALA A 28 -5.64 22.39 15.72
N ASP A 29 -6.98 22.45 15.72
CA ASP A 29 -7.83 22.76 14.57
C ASP A 29 -7.24 23.85 13.67
N VAL A 30 -6.63 23.44 12.57
CA VAL A 30 -6.16 24.35 11.53
C VAL A 30 -7.41 24.87 10.83
N LYS A 31 -7.72 26.16 11.04
CA LYS A 31 -8.69 26.88 10.20
C LYS A 31 -8.22 26.83 8.75
N VAL A 32 -8.76 25.88 7.99
CA VAL A 32 -8.57 25.78 6.55
C VAL A 32 -9.26 26.99 5.91
N ALA A 33 -8.47 27.89 5.31
CA ALA A 33 -9.01 28.95 4.47
C ALA A 33 -9.71 28.31 3.25
N PRO A 34 -10.82 28.89 2.75
CA PRO A 34 -11.51 28.36 1.58
C PRO A 34 -10.55 28.30 0.38
N LEU A 35 -10.35 27.11 -0.17
CA LEU A 35 -9.61 26.90 -1.41
C LEU A 35 -10.39 27.54 -2.57
N GLU A 36 -9.78 28.51 -3.24
CA GLU A 36 -10.26 28.96 -4.55
C GLU A 36 -10.18 27.78 -5.56
N PRO A 37 -11.19 27.62 -6.43
CA PRO A 37 -11.22 26.53 -7.39
C PRO A 37 -10.07 26.66 -8.39
N ALA A 38 -9.18 25.65 -8.41
CA ALA A 38 -8.11 25.55 -9.38
C ALA A 38 -8.68 25.42 -10.80
N ALA A 39 -8.11 26.19 -11.74
CA ALA A 39 -8.45 26.12 -13.15
C ALA A 39 -8.18 24.70 -13.70
N PRO A 40 -9.05 24.18 -14.60
CA PRO A 40 -8.91 22.84 -15.13
C PRO A 40 -7.62 22.71 -15.96
N ALA A 41 -6.87 21.63 -15.69
CA ALA A 41 -5.70 21.27 -16.48
C ALA A 41 -6.11 20.91 -17.93
N PRO A 42 -5.30 21.27 -18.94
CA PRO A 42 -5.59 20.89 -20.32
C PRO A 42 -5.51 19.37 -20.50
N ALA A 43 -6.48 18.82 -21.24
CA ALA A 43 -6.57 17.40 -21.52
C ALA A 43 -5.36 16.91 -22.35
N PRO A 44 -4.86 15.68 -22.11
CA PRO A 44 -3.82 15.09 -22.93
C PRO A 44 -4.36 14.77 -24.34
N VAL A 45 -3.64 15.25 -25.35
CA VAL A 45 -3.85 14.88 -26.76
C VAL A 45 -3.30 13.48 -26.96
N LEU A 46 -4.18 12.50 -27.17
CA LEU A 46 -3.80 11.15 -27.57
C LEU A 46 -3.88 11.05 -29.10
N ASP A 47 -2.73 10.88 -29.75
CA ASP A 47 -2.63 10.50 -31.16
C ASP A 47 -2.90 8.98 -31.31
N PRO A 48 -3.96 8.54 -32.03
CA PRO A 48 -4.19 7.13 -32.27
C PRO A 48 -3.44 6.69 -33.52
N LYS A 49 -2.45 5.80 -33.35
CA LYS A 49 -1.87 5.03 -34.46
C LYS A 49 -2.57 3.67 -34.53
N PRO A 50 -3.21 3.30 -35.66
CA PRO A 50 -3.86 2.00 -35.78
C PRO A 50 -2.83 0.89 -35.98
N ASN A 51 -2.99 -0.20 -35.24
CA ASN A 51 -2.20 -1.42 -35.35
C ASN A 51 -2.98 -2.41 -36.23
N PRO A 52 -2.50 -2.79 -37.43
CA PRO A 52 -3.21 -3.74 -38.28
C PRO A 52 -2.68 -5.16 -38.05
N GLY A 53 -3.60 -6.07 -37.72
CA GLY A 53 -3.40 -7.50 -37.94
C GLY A 53 -3.54 -8.35 -36.70
N LEU A 54 -4.69 -9.03 -36.62
CA LEU A 54 -4.82 -10.43 -36.20
C LEU A 54 -6.23 -10.89 -36.60
N ALA A 55 -6.28 -11.82 -37.55
CA ALA A 55 -7.51 -12.42 -38.06
C ALA A 55 -8.05 -13.49 -37.10
N PRO A 56 -9.37 -13.76 -37.09
CA PRO A 56 -9.97 -14.78 -36.23
C PRO A 56 -9.78 -16.20 -36.81
N ALA A 57 -9.42 -17.15 -35.95
CA ALA A 57 -9.43 -18.57 -36.25
C ALA A 57 -10.77 -19.19 -35.79
N ASP A 58 -11.42 -19.88 -36.70
CA ASP A 58 -12.61 -20.72 -36.52
C ASP A 58 -12.40 -21.80 -35.45
N VAL A 59 -13.33 -21.90 -34.49
CA VAL A 59 -13.46 -23.08 -33.62
C VAL A 59 -14.88 -23.64 -33.77
N LYS A 60 -14.91 -24.88 -34.26
CA LYS A 60 -16.08 -25.67 -34.64
C LYS A 60 -16.62 -26.43 -33.42
N ALA A 61 -17.94 -26.53 -33.37
CA ALA A 61 -18.75 -27.12 -32.31
C ALA A 61 -18.52 -28.63 -32.06
N ALA A 62 -18.75 -29.06 -30.82
CA ALA A 62 -19.15 -30.41 -30.47
C ALA A 62 -20.33 -30.36 -29.49
N VAL A 63 -21.43 -31.00 -29.88
CA VAL A 63 -22.69 -31.12 -29.14
C VAL A 63 -22.65 -32.42 -28.34
N GLY A 64 -23.00 -32.37 -27.05
CA GLY A 64 -23.22 -33.54 -26.21
C GLY A 64 -24.50 -33.34 -25.39
N GLU A 65 -25.54 -34.11 -25.72
CA GLU A 65 -26.80 -34.19 -24.98
C GLU A 65 -26.62 -35.02 -23.70
N GLY A 66 -27.03 -34.46 -22.56
CA GLY A 66 -27.13 -35.17 -21.28
C GLY A 66 -28.36 -34.70 -20.51
N SER A 67 -29.32 -35.60 -20.32
CA SER A 67 -30.56 -35.39 -19.55
C SER A 67 -30.32 -35.43 -18.03
N VAL A 68 -30.97 -34.54 -17.27
CA VAL A 68 -31.16 -34.66 -15.81
C VAL A 68 -32.51 -34.02 -15.36
N PRO A 69 -33.10 -34.46 -14.22
CA PRO A 69 -34.55 -34.47 -13.91
C PRO A 69 -35.05 -33.18 -13.17
N PRO A 70 -36.35 -33.09 -12.76
CA PRO A 70 -37.03 -31.81 -12.51
C PRO A 70 -36.83 -31.21 -11.12
N SER A 71 -37.01 -29.88 -11.11
CA SER A 71 -36.80 -28.88 -10.06
C SER A 71 -37.81 -28.95 -8.90
N GLU A 72 -37.32 -28.83 -7.67
CA GLU A 72 -38.11 -28.39 -6.51
C GLU A 72 -38.11 -26.86 -6.39
N ALA A 73 -39.12 -26.33 -5.69
CA ALA A 73 -39.58 -24.95 -5.72
C ALA A 73 -38.75 -23.99 -4.84
N VAL A 74 -38.65 -22.72 -5.30
CA VAL A 74 -37.95 -21.62 -4.61
C VAL A 74 -38.93 -20.83 -3.73
N THR A 75 -38.58 -20.70 -2.46
CA THR A 75 -39.23 -19.86 -1.44
C THR A 75 -38.63 -18.44 -1.45
N PRO A 76 -39.38 -17.35 -1.20
CA PRO A 76 -38.87 -15.98 -1.24
C PRO A 76 -37.89 -15.63 -0.08
N GLU A 77 -36.89 -14.81 -0.38
CA GLU A 77 -35.75 -14.43 0.48
C GLU A 77 -36.10 -13.31 1.51
N PRO A 78 -35.56 -13.32 2.75
CA PRO A 78 -35.75 -12.27 3.77
C PRO A 78 -34.71 -11.12 3.67
N PRO A 79 -34.90 -9.98 4.38
CA PRO A 79 -34.06 -8.79 4.23
C PRO A 79 -32.60 -9.00 4.67
N ARG A 80 -31.69 -8.42 3.87
CA ARG A 80 -30.22 -8.46 4.00
C ARG A 80 -29.76 -7.97 5.39
N ALA A 81 -29.34 -8.90 6.25
CA ALA A 81 -28.64 -8.60 7.50
C ALA A 81 -27.18 -8.20 7.21
N ALA A 82 -26.61 -7.33 8.05
CA ALA A 82 -25.20 -6.99 8.02
C ALA A 82 -24.36 -8.26 8.14
N ALA A 83 -23.51 -8.51 7.14
CA ALA A 83 -22.68 -9.69 7.07
C ALA A 83 -21.70 -9.72 8.24
N THR A 84 -21.88 -10.68 9.15
CA THR A 84 -20.81 -11.11 10.05
C THR A 84 -19.62 -11.60 9.22
N PRO A 85 -18.37 -11.36 9.65
CA PRO A 85 -17.19 -11.91 8.99
C PRO A 85 -17.20 -13.42 9.25
N THR A 86 -17.85 -14.13 8.33
CA THR A 86 -17.76 -15.57 8.23
C THR A 86 -16.31 -15.86 7.91
N GLU A 87 -15.64 -16.70 8.70
CA GLU A 87 -14.44 -17.40 8.24
C GLU A 87 -14.78 -17.95 6.86
N GLY A 88 -14.20 -17.31 5.84
CA GLY A 88 -14.57 -17.56 4.46
C GLY A 88 -14.41 -19.04 4.14
N PRO A 89 -15.11 -19.57 3.12
CA PRO A 89 -14.66 -20.81 2.51
C PRO A 89 -13.15 -20.70 2.30
N ASP A 90 -12.40 -21.78 2.56
CA ASP A 90 -11.07 -22.04 1.99
C ASP A 90 -10.98 -21.29 0.64
N ASP A 91 -9.88 -20.61 0.32
CA ASP A 91 -9.65 -19.75 -0.87
C ASP A 91 -9.84 -20.47 -2.25
N GLY A 92 -10.65 -21.53 -2.29
CA GLY A 92 -11.27 -22.21 -3.42
C GLY A 92 -12.11 -21.27 -4.27
N ASP A 93 -11.54 -20.99 -5.44
CA ASP A 93 -12.15 -20.35 -6.60
C ASP A 93 -12.72 -18.93 -6.37
N PRO A 94 -11.95 -17.88 -6.65
CA PRO A 94 -12.43 -16.50 -6.53
C PRO A 94 -13.63 -16.20 -7.44
N VAL A 95 -13.82 -16.96 -8.52
CA VAL A 95 -15.02 -16.85 -9.36
C VAL A 95 -16.25 -17.33 -8.59
N ALA A 96 -16.17 -18.42 -7.84
CA ALA A 96 -17.28 -18.92 -7.04
C ALA A 96 -17.69 -17.92 -5.96
N ALA A 97 -16.71 -17.29 -5.30
CA ALA A 97 -16.97 -16.21 -4.34
C ALA A 97 -17.71 -15.04 -4.99
N TYR A 98 -17.29 -14.60 -6.18
CA TYR A 98 -17.99 -13.54 -6.91
C TYR A 98 -19.33 -13.96 -7.51
N VAL A 99 -19.55 -15.24 -7.81
CA VAL A 99 -20.87 -15.76 -8.17
C VAL A 99 -21.83 -15.63 -6.98
N ALA A 100 -21.36 -15.86 -5.75
CA ALA A 100 -22.16 -15.67 -4.54
C ALA A 100 -22.38 -14.18 -4.23
N ASP A 101 -21.32 -13.37 -4.23
CA ASP A 101 -21.39 -11.95 -3.89
C ASP A 101 -20.44 -11.11 -4.77
N CYS A 102 -21.01 -10.20 -5.57
CA CYS A 102 -20.21 -9.29 -6.41
C CYS A 102 -19.33 -8.34 -5.59
N HIS A 103 -19.69 -8.10 -4.32
CA HIS A 103 -18.98 -7.26 -3.37
C HIS A 103 -18.03 -8.05 -2.46
N HIS A 104 -17.83 -9.34 -2.73
CA HIS A 104 -16.89 -10.14 -1.96
C HIS A 104 -15.51 -9.49 -1.94
N ARG A 105 -14.94 -9.32 -0.75
CA ARG A 105 -13.58 -8.84 -0.54
C ARG A 105 -12.73 -9.98 -0.01
N PHE A 106 -11.58 -10.18 -0.63
CA PHE A 106 -10.63 -11.17 -0.17
C PHE A 106 -9.82 -10.59 0.98
N THR A 107 -9.67 -11.39 2.03
CA THR A 107 -8.79 -11.06 3.13
C THR A 107 -7.35 -11.38 2.76
N ALA A 108 -6.41 -10.57 3.22
CA ALA A 108 -4.99 -10.89 3.12
C ALA A 108 -4.35 -10.82 4.50
N ALA A 109 -3.32 -11.66 4.70
CA ALA A 109 -2.48 -11.59 5.88
C ALA A 109 -1.83 -10.21 5.96
N TYR A 110 -1.80 -9.68 7.18
CA TYR A 110 -1.22 -8.39 7.50
C TYR A 110 0.31 -8.44 7.52
N ASP A 111 0.88 -9.56 8.00
CA ASP A 111 2.31 -9.80 8.10
C ASP A 111 2.71 -11.22 7.63
N GLU A 112 4.00 -11.47 7.45
CA GLU A 112 4.54 -12.81 7.12
C GLU A 112 4.23 -13.86 8.21
N MET A 113 3.98 -13.40 9.45
CA MET A 113 3.62 -14.24 10.60
C MET A 113 2.12 -14.63 10.59
N GLY A 114 1.29 -13.96 9.80
CA GLY A 114 -0.09 -14.30 9.50
C GLY A 114 -1.08 -14.14 10.67
N GLU A 115 -0.73 -13.44 11.74
CA GLU A 115 -1.55 -13.40 12.96
C GLU A 115 -2.72 -12.40 12.86
N GLU A 116 -2.55 -11.32 12.11
CA GLU A 116 -3.63 -10.36 11.82
C GLU A 116 -4.02 -10.50 10.33
N LYS A 117 -5.32 -10.62 10.04
CA LYS A 117 -5.83 -10.57 8.66
C LYS A 117 -6.59 -9.27 8.47
N ARG A 118 -6.36 -8.59 7.35
CA ARG A 118 -7.19 -7.46 6.94
C ARG A 118 -8.35 -7.97 6.12
N ASP A 119 -9.54 -7.42 6.38
CA ASP A 119 -10.78 -7.73 5.65
C ASP A 119 -10.71 -7.35 4.16
N ASP A 120 -9.70 -6.57 3.77
CA ASP A 120 -9.50 -6.08 2.41
C ASP A 120 -8.02 -6.15 2.02
N GLU A 121 -7.71 -7.02 1.06
CA GLU A 121 -6.38 -7.20 0.48
C GLU A 121 -5.78 -5.92 -0.14
N CYS A 122 -6.61 -4.97 -0.60
CA CYS A 122 -6.10 -3.70 -1.11
C CYS A 122 -5.47 -2.86 0.00
N LEU A 123 -5.90 -3.05 1.25
CA LEU A 123 -5.45 -2.32 2.43
C LEU A 123 -4.46 -3.11 3.30
N ALA A 124 -4.17 -4.36 2.96
CA ALA A 124 -3.18 -5.17 3.65
C ALA A 124 -1.76 -4.73 3.26
N GLN A 125 -1.14 -3.86 4.07
CA GLN A 125 0.28 -3.54 3.99
C GLN A 125 0.92 -3.49 5.36
N ASP A 126 2.12 -4.05 5.43
CA ASP A 126 3.07 -3.80 6.50
C ASP A 126 3.63 -2.38 6.36
N PHE A 127 3.56 -1.64 7.47
CA PHE A 127 4.36 -0.46 7.66
C PHE A 127 5.53 -0.88 8.54
N ASP A 128 6.63 -1.29 7.89
CA ASP A 128 7.88 -1.51 8.59
C ASP A 128 8.16 -0.27 9.43
N GLN A 129 8.29 -0.47 10.75
CA GLN A 129 8.81 0.59 11.60
C GLN A 129 10.28 0.76 11.22
N ASN A 130 10.54 1.65 10.27
CA ASN A 130 11.90 1.99 9.92
C ASN A 130 12.49 2.79 11.08
N CYS A 131 13.31 2.11 11.89
CA CYS A 131 14.06 2.73 12.97
C CYS A 131 15.23 3.59 12.46
N ALA A 132 15.50 3.61 11.14
CA ALA A 132 16.48 4.52 10.58
C ALA A 132 15.98 5.96 10.66
N PRO A 133 16.86 6.93 10.96
CA PRO A 133 16.50 8.34 10.94
C PRO A 133 16.00 8.76 9.55
N ASP A 134 14.75 9.20 9.45
CA ASP A 134 14.19 9.80 8.22
C ASP A 134 14.66 11.25 8.08
N VAL A 135 15.96 11.43 7.80
CA VAL A 135 16.66 12.73 7.80
C VAL A 135 15.96 13.78 6.93
N TYR A 136 15.35 13.34 5.84
CA TYR A 136 14.73 14.20 4.85
C TYR A 136 13.20 14.17 4.87
N GLY A 137 12.57 13.38 5.74
CA GLY A 137 11.11 13.23 5.78
C GLY A 137 10.55 12.42 4.60
N CYS A 138 11.38 11.62 3.94
CA CYS A 138 11.05 10.87 2.74
C CYS A 138 10.27 9.59 3.05
N TRP A 139 10.54 8.95 4.18
CA TRP A 139 9.84 7.74 4.62
C TRP A 139 8.35 8.00 4.79
N ASN A 140 7.98 9.09 5.48
CA ASN A 140 6.56 9.44 5.64
C ASN A 140 5.84 9.64 4.29
N ALA A 141 6.54 10.16 3.28
CA ALA A 141 5.99 10.32 1.93
C ALA A 141 5.86 8.98 1.19
N LEU A 142 6.78 8.03 1.40
CA LEU A 142 6.67 6.66 0.91
C LEU A 142 5.43 5.98 1.51
N GLU A 143 5.28 6.04 2.82
CA GLU A 143 4.20 5.37 3.54
C GLU A 143 2.82 5.95 3.16
N ALA A 144 2.74 7.28 3.02
CA ALA A 144 1.56 7.94 2.48
C ALA A 144 1.27 7.49 1.04
N CYS A 145 2.29 7.37 0.19
CA CYS A 145 2.13 6.88 -1.17
C CYS A 145 1.59 5.44 -1.22
N LYS A 146 2.15 4.53 -0.41
CA LYS A 146 1.70 3.14 -0.31
C LYS A 146 0.24 3.05 0.14
N LYS A 147 -0.14 3.84 1.14
CA LYS A 147 -1.53 3.96 1.60
C LYS A 147 -2.47 4.43 0.49
N ASP A 148 -2.06 5.44 -0.27
CA ASP A 148 -2.84 5.96 -1.39
C ASP A 148 -3.00 4.92 -2.52
N CYS A 149 -1.96 4.11 -2.80
CA CYS A 149 -2.06 2.99 -3.73
C CYS A 149 -3.16 1.99 -3.30
N GLY A 150 -3.25 1.70 -2.00
CA GLY A 150 -4.29 0.85 -1.44
C GLY A 150 -5.70 1.43 -1.62
N GLN A 151 -5.89 2.73 -1.33
CA GLN A 151 -7.17 3.42 -1.54
C GLN A 151 -7.61 3.44 -3.02
N GLY A 152 -6.65 3.61 -3.94
CA GLY A 152 -6.90 3.51 -5.38
C GLY A 152 -7.39 2.11 -5.78
N CYS A 153 -6.81 1.06 -5.20
CA CYS A 153 -7.24 -0.32 -5.39
C CYS A 153 -8.67 -0.57 -4.86
N VAL A 154 -9.00 -0.09 -3.66
CA VAL A 154 -10.37 -0.21 -3.10
C VAL A 154 -11.40 0.42 -4.03
N SER A 155 -11.14 1.63 -4.51
CA SER A 155 -12.04 2.33 -5.44
C SER A 155 -12.24 1.56 -6.75
N CYS A 156 -11.19 0.90 -7.23
CA CYS A 156 -11.24 0.02 -8.40
C CYS A 156 -12.11 -1.21 -8.15
N GLN A 157 -11.93 -1.91 -7.01
CA GLN A 157 -12.74 -3.07 -6.63
C GLN A 157 -14.24 -2.74 -6.53
N GLU A 158 -14.59 -1.60 -5.93
CA GLU A 158 -15.98 -1.11 -5.85
C GLU A 158 -16.60 -0.89 -7.23
N LYS A 159 -15.83 -0.27 -8.14
CA LYS A 159 -16.27 -0.09 -9.53
C LYS A 159 -16.47 -1.43 -10.24
N CYS A 160 -15.56 -2.38 -10.03
CA CYS A 160 -15.69 -3.72 -10.58
C CYS A 160 -16.95 -4.43 -10.05
N ALA A 161 -17.25 -4.28 -8.75
CA ALA A 161 -18.43 -4.86 -8.12
C ALA A 161 -19.73 -4.31 -8.71
N GLY A 162 -19.84 -2.99 -8.92
CA GLY A 162 -21.01 -2.40 -9.58
C GLY A 162 -21.23 -2.88 -11.02
N GLY A 163 -20.15 -3.16 -11.75
CA GLY A 163 -20.21 -3.81 -13.07
C GLY A 163 -20.74 -5.25 -12.99
N CYS A 164 -20.32 -6.00 -11.98
CA CYS A 164 -20.79 -7.36 -11.71
C CYS A 164 -22.28 -7.39 -11.35
N ASP A 165 -22.76 -6.48 -10.49
CA ASP A 165 -24.18 -6.38 -10.13
C ASP A 165 -25.06 -6.16 -11.37
N THR A 166 -24.70 -5.15 -12.17
CA THR A 166 -25.40 -4.82 -13.42
C THR A 166 -25.42 -6.02 -14.38
N CYS A 167 -24.33 -6.79 -14.41
CA CYS A 167 -24.22 -8.00 -15.23
C CYS A 167 -25.14 -9.11 -14.73
N LYS A 168 -25.15 -9.39 -13.42
CA LYS A 168 -26.03 -10.40 -12.81
C LYS A 168 -27.51 -10.08 -12.97
N GLU A 169 -27.91 -8.83 -12.81
CA GLU A 169 -29.29 -8.38 -13.06
C GLU A 169 -29.77 -8.68 -14.49
N ARG A 170 -28.89 -8.49 -15.47
CA ARG A 170 -29.17 -8.87 -16.86
C ARG A 170 -29.24 -10.40 -17.02
N CYS A 171 -28.34 -11.13 -16.38
CA CYS A 171 -28.27 -12.59 -16.45
C CYS A 171 -29.47 -13.29 -15.83
N ALA A 172 -30.13 -12.70 -14.83
CA ALA A 172 -31.36 -13.23 -14.24
C ALA A 172 -32.49 -13.44 -15.27
N LYS A 173 -32.44 -12.73 -16.41
CA LYS A 173 -33.43 -12.83 -17.50
C LYS A 173 -32.94 -13.65 -18.69
N ALA A 174 -31.72 -14.18 -18.63
CA ALA A 174 -31.12 -14.94 -19.71
C ALA A 174 -31.69 -16.37 -19.78
N LYS A 175 -31.53 -17.02 -20.94
CA LYS A 175 -31.90 -18.44 -21.12
C LYS A 175 -31.10 -19.39 -20.24
N GLN A 176 -29.89 -18.99 -19.85
CA GLN A 176 -28.96 -19.76 -19.02
C GLN A 176 -28.40 -18.83 -17.92
N PRO A 177 -29.15 -18.63 -16.82
CA PRO A 177 -28.79 -17.63 -15.80
C PRO A 177 -27.50 -17.99 -15.06
N SER A 178 -27.25 -19.28 -14.79
CA SER A 178 -26.07 -19.74 -14.06
C SER A 178 -24.77 -19.53 -14.83
N SER A 179 -24.72 -19.91 -16.11
CA SER A 179 -23.53 -19.69 -16.94
C SER A 179 -23.26 -18.21 -17.14
N CYS A 180 -24.32 -17.42 -17.39
CA CYS A 180 -24.21 -15.97 -17.52
C CYS A 180 -23.68 -15.31 -16.23
N ALA A 181 -24.16 -15.73 -15.05
CA ALA A 181 -23.67 -15.22 -13.77
C ALA A 181 -22.18 -15.59 -13.52
N ARG A 182 -21.74 -16.77 -13.98
CA ARG A 182 -20.33 -17.17 -13.94
C ARG A 182 -19.47 -16.27 -14.82
N ASP A 183 -19.89 -15.98 -16.04
CA ASP A 183 -19.17 -15.06 -16.94
C ASP A 183 -19.01 -13.67 -16.30
N CYS A 184 -20.03 -13.17 -15.60
CA CYS A 184 -19.96 -11.92 -14.84
C CYS A 184 -18.92 -11.98 -13.71
N ALA A 185 -18.85 -13.10 -12.99
CA ALA A 185 -17.89 -13.31 -11.92
C ALA A 185 -16.44 -13.45 -12.44
N GLU A 186 -16.25 -14.09 -13.59
CA GLU A 186 -14.95 -14.17 -14.27
C GLU A 186 -14.48 -12.76 -14.72
N ALA A 187 -15.38 -11.94 -15.26
CA ALA A 187 -15.08 -10.54 -15.57
C ALA A 187 -14.74 -9.71 -14.31
N ARG A 188 -15.47 -9.93 -13.20
CA ARG A 188 -15.18 -9.30 -11.90
C ARG A 188 -13.81 -9.70 -11.36
N GLN A 189 -13.45 -10.97 -11.51
CA GLN A 189 -12.15 -11.49 -11.12
C GLN A 189 -11.03 -10.93 -12.00
N ALA A 190 -11.23 -10.82 -13.32
CA ALA A 190 -10.26 -10.16 -14.19
C ALA A 190 -10.03 -8.69 -13.78
N CYS A 191 -11.10 -7.97 -13.49
CA CYS A 191 -11.04 -6.60 -12.99
C CYS A 191 -10.28 -6.50 -11.65
N ARG A 192 -10.53 -7.43 -10.71
CA ARG A 192 -9.77 -7.55 -9.45
C ARG A 192 -8.27 -7.73 -9.71
N GLN A 193 -7.88 -8.64 -10.61
CA GLN A 193 -6.48 -8.90 -10.94
C GLN A 193 -5.80 -7.64 -11.51
N GLU A 194 -6.50 -6.88 -12.34
CA GLU A 194 -6.02 -5.60 -12.84
C GLU A 194 -5.82 -4.57 -11.71
N CYS A 195 -6.80 -4.45 -10.79
CA CYS A 195 -6.67 -3.55 -9.63
C CYS A 195 -5.46 -3.93 -8.76
N MET A 196 -5.27 -5.22 -8.48
CA MET A 196 -4.14 -5.71 -7.68
C MET A 196 -2.80 -5.52 -8.39
N GLY A 197 -2.73 -5.76 -9.70
CA GLY A 197 -1.54 -5.48 -10.50
C GLY A 197 -1.18 -3.98 -10.55
N GLY A 198 -2.18 -3.11 -10.66
CA GLY A 198 -2.00 -1.66 -10.58
C GLY A 198 -1.49 -1.21 -9.21
N ARG A 199 -2.07 -1.75 -8.13
CA ARG A 199 -1.60 -1.52 -6.75
C ARG A 199 -0.16 -1.96 -6.59
N GLN A 200 0.20 -3.17 -7.01
CA GLN A 200 1.56 -3.69 -6.89
C GLN A 200 2.55 -2.82 -7.66
N SER A 201 2.21 -2.41 -8.88
CA SER A 201 3.05 -1.50 -9.68
C SER A 201 3.25 -0.13 -9.02
N CYS A 202 2.22 0.37 -8.33
CA CYS A 202 2.28 1.62 -7.56
C CYS A 202 3.23 1.48 -6.36
N VAL A 203 3.09 0.39 -5.60
CA VAL A 203 3.87 0.09 -4.40
C VAL A 203 5.33 -0.21 -4.73
N ASP A 204 5.61 -1.04 -5.74
CA ASP A 204 6.98 -1.49 -6.04
C ASP A 204 7.73 -0.54 -6.97
N GLY A 205 7.01 0.29 -7.73
CA GLY A 205 7.59 1.19 -8.71
C GLY A 205 7.47 2.65 -8.30
N THR A 206 6.23 3.13 -8.17
CA THR A 206 5.96 4.57 -8.03
C THR A 206 6.42 5.11 -6.67
N CYS A 207 6.12 4.40 -5.58
CA CYS A 207 6.46 4.88 -4.24
C CYS A 207 7.98 4.89 -3.97
N PRO A 208 8.75 3.81 -4.24
CA PRO A 208 10.21 3.82 -4.11
C PRO A 208 10.88 4.86 -4.99
N ALA A 209 10.37 5.09 -6.20
CA ALA A 209 10.90 6.15 -7.06
C ALA A 209 10.69 7.55 -6.47
N LYS A 210 9.55 7.80 -5.79
CA LYS A 210 9.30 9.07 -5.09
C LYS A 210 10.18 9.24 -3.87
N GLU A 211 10.36 8.18 -3.07
CA GLU A 211 11.26 8.18 -1.92
C GLU A 211 12.69 8.46 -2.37
N LYS A 212 13.21 7.69 -3.33
CA LYS A 212 14.55 7.88 -3.88
C LYS A 212 14.75 9.32 -4.38
N LYS A 213 13.77 9.88 -5.09
CA LYS A 213 13.84 11.27 -5.56
C LYS A 213 13.90 12.25 -4.39
N CYS A 214 13.13 12.01 -3.33
CA CYS A 214 13.17 12.83 -2.12
C CYS A 214 14.54 12.78 -1.44
N GLU A 215 15.15 11.59 -1.34
CA GLU A 215 16.50 11.41 -0.82
C GLU A 215 17.54 12.13 -1.68
N ASP A 216 17.51 11.92 -3.00
CA ASP A 216 18.43 12.56 -3.94
C ASP A 216 18.33 14.11 -3.86
N ASP A 217 17.11 14.66 -3.74
CA ASP A 217 16.85 16.09 -3.54
C ASP A 217 17.35 16.58 -2.16
N GLY A 218 17.22 15.75 -1.12
CA GLY A 218 17.75 15.99 0.22
C GLY A 218 19.27 16.08 0.24
N GLU A 219 19.94 15.09 -0.36
CA GLU A 219 21.39 15.05 -0.50
C GLU A 219 21.93 16.23 -1.33
N ALA A 220 21.25 16.59 -2.42
CA ALA A 220 21.63 17.76 -3.21
C ALA A 220 21.51 19.06 -2.40
N LYS A 221 20.48 19.20 -1.56
CA LYS A 221 20.36 20.33 -0.62
C LYS A 221 21.45 20.28 0.44
N LYS A 222 21.75 19.11 1.02
CA LYS A 222 22.82 18.90 2.01
C LYS A 222 24.17 19.34 1.46
N ALA A 223 24.56 18.84 0.29
CA ALA A 223 25.82 19.21 -0.36
C ALA A 223 25.94 20.72 -0.61
N LYS A 224 24.83 21.40 -0.95
CA LYS A 224 24.81 22.84 -1.20
C LYS A 224 24.87 23.69 0.07
N LYS A 225 24.17 23.28 1.13
CA LYS A 225 24.02 24.04 2.39
C LYS A 225 25.14 23.76 3.39
N CYS A 226 25.67 22.55 3.35
CA CYS A 226 26.60 21.98 4.31
C CYS A 226 27.77 21.28 3.59
N PRO A 227 28.58 22.01 2.81
CA PRO A 227 29.70 21.42 2.08
C PRO A 227 30.74 20.77 3.00
N GLN A 228 30.76 21.16 4.27
CA GLN A 228 31.65 20.60 5.29
C GLN A 228 31.08 19.37 6.05
N CYS A 229 30.03 18.71 5.54
CA CYS A 229 29.44 17.56 6.24
C CYS A 229 30.46 16.44 6.49
N ALA A 230 31.32 16.14 5.51
CA ALA A 230 32.32 15.07 5.66
C ALA A 230 33.31 15.36 6.80
N GLU A 231 33.75 16.61 6.95
CA GLU A 231 34.63 17.03 8.02
C GLU A 231 33.92 17.04 9.39
N LEU A 232 32.62 17.34 9.39
CA LEU A 232 31.80 17.36 10.60
C LEU A 232 31.50 15.93 11.08
N GLU A 233 31.13 15.03 10.18
CA GLU A 233 30.99 13.59 10.41
C GLU A 233 32.31 12.97 10.89
N SER A 234 33.44 13.34 10.26
CA SER A 234 34.77 12.91 10.68
C SER A 234 35.13 13.40 12.09
N CYS A 235 34.79 14.66 12.40
CA CYS A 235 34.98 15.23 13.74
C CYS A 235 34.17 14.46 14.79
N LEU A 236 32.88 14.22 14.55
CA LEU A 236 32.02 13.50 15.48
C LEU A 236 32.46 12.04 15.66
N SER A 237 32.86 11.36 14.58
CA SER A 237 33.37 9.98 14.63
C SER A 237 34.70 9.85 15.39
N SER A 238 35.46 10.95 15.49
CA SER A 238 36.71 10.98 16.25
C SER A 238 36.53 11.28 17.74
N LEU A 239 35.33 11.68 18.15
CA LEU A 239 34.96 11.94 19.54
C LEU A 239 34.26 10.72 20.15
N ASP A 240 34.25 10.65 21.47
CA ASP A 240 33.48 9.64 22.19
C ASP A 240 31.99 9.89 21.98
N LEU A 241 31.25 8.92 21.44
CA LEU A 241 29.79 9.02 21.24
C LEU A 241 29.03 9.18 22.57
N GLY A 242 29.64 8.84 23.69
CA GLY A 242 29.10 9.08 25.04
C GLY A 242 29.30 10.51 25.55
N ASP A 243 30.04 11.37 24.83
CA ASP A 243 30.29 12.75 25.21
C ASP A 243 29.11 13.67 24.80
N PRO A 244 28.32 14.20 25.75
CA PRO A 244 27.18 15.06 25.44
C PRO A 244 27.61 16.39 24.79
N ASP A 245 28.89 16.77 24.89
CA ASP A 245 29.43 17.99 24.29
C ASP A 245 30.07 17.76 22.91
N ALA A 246 30.07 16.53 22.37
CA ALA A 246 30.74 16.22 21.10
C ALA A 246 30.24 17.10 19.93
N ALA A 247 28.92 17.25 19.80
CA ALA A 247 28.30 18.13 18.81
C ALA A 247 28.71 19.60 18.98
N ALA A 248 28.77 20.10 20.23
CA ALA A 248 29.18 21.47 20.51
C ALA A 248 30.68 21.70 20.20
N LYS A 249 31.54 20.71 20.47
CA LYS A 249 32.98 20.74 20.16
C LYS A 249 33.21 20.81 18.65
N CYS A 250 32.53 19.97 17.88
CA CYS A 250 32.62 19.99 16.42
C CYS A 250 31.97 21.25 15.81
N GLY A 251 30.82 21.70 16.33
CA GLY A 251 30.15 22.91 15.87
C GLY A 251 30.99 24.19 16.01
N LYS A 252 31.82 24.29 17.05
CA LYS A 252 32.79 25.40 17.22
C LYS A 252 33.87 25.41 16.12
N LYS A 253 34.25 24.24 15.61
CA LYS A 253 35.26 24.08 14.55
C LYS A 253 34.69 24.40 13.15
N TYR A 254 33.37 24.26 12.97
CA TYR A 254 32.68 24.48 11.70
C TYR A 254 31.47 25.43 11.86
N PRO A 255 31.68 26.73 12.17
CA PRO A 255 30.62 27.63 12.64
C PRO A 255 29.56 28.00 11.59
N ARG A 256 29.82 27.82 10.29
CA ARG A 256 28.86 28.16 9.24
C ARG A 256 27.71 27.16 9.22
N ASN A 257 26.50 27.62 9.55
CA ASN A 257 25.29 26.80 9.61
C ASN A 257 25.44 25.55 10.50
N ALA A 258 26.34 25.59 11.50
CA ALA A 258 26.74 24.41 12.27
C ALA A 258 25.55 23.62 12.81
N LYS A 259 24.53 24.31 13.31
CA LYS A 259 23.32 23.68 13.86
C LYS A 259 22.48 22.99 12.78
N GLU A 260 22.17 23.68 11.69
CA GLU A 260 21.40 23.12 10.55
C GLU A 260 22.16 21.96 9.89
N CYS A 261 23.49 22.06 9.81
CA CYS A 261 24.34 20.99 9.29
C CYS A 261 24.48 19.83 10.26
N LEU A 262 24.51 20.04 11.57
CA LEU A 262 24.53 18.95 12.55
C LEU A 262 23.29 18.06 12.40
N ASP A 263 22.11 18.66 12.21
CA ASP A 263 20.85 17.91 12.03
C ASP A 263 20.87 17.06 10.74
N TRP A 264 21.58 17.46 9.70
CA TRP A 264 21.65 16.76 8.41
C TRP A 264 22.85 15.82 8.25
N CYS A 265 24.01 16.16 8.82
CA CYS A 265 25.23 15.37 8.71
C CYS A 265 25.34 14.33 9.85
N ALA A 266 24.66 14.55 10.98
CA ALA A 266 24.71 13.65 12.13
C ALA A 266 23.35 13.58 12.82
N PRO A 267 22.32 13.04 12.12
CA PRO A 267 21.01 12.86 12.71
C PRO A 267 21.16 12.03 13.99
N ALA A 268 20.51 12.49 15.07
CA ALA A 268 20.51 11.73 16.31
C ALA A 268 19.94 10.32 16.04
N PRO A 269 20.56 9.26 16.60
CA PRO A 269 20.02 7.91 16.53
C PRO A 269 18.70 7.78 17.29
#